data_AF-A0A950FTH3-F1
#
_entry.id   AF-A0A950FTH3-F1
#
_cell.length_a   1.000
_cell.length_b   1.000
_cell.length_c   1.000
_cell.angle_alpha   90.00
_cell.angle_beta   90.00
_cell.angle_gamma   90.00
#
_symmetry.space_group_name_H-M   'P 1'
#
loop_
_entity.id
_entity.type
_entity.pdbx_description
1 polymer ?
#
loop_
_entity_poly.entity_id
_entity_poly.type
_entity_poly.pdbx_seq_one_letter_code
_entity_poly.pdbx_strand_id
1 'polypeptide(L)'
;MPTLGAAAELTLPGGLVTDELSVRRVALAPLDGFGEDWLARHAGCCSAEATTALLGLCLAPPDGLDATQFARELLAGDRDFLMLHLRRLTLGDRVQAVLRCPACAQKIDVEFDARDVEVEAHQQSARTYALTVDGRAVRYRLPNGADQEAVGRLDAERGAQALFERCIAADGTLPLGEEARATIIGAMEANAPKIDLELEVSCPECAHAFVSPFDVTAFFLAEMRVRGERLLREVHALALHYHWSEADILALRRDRRHAYLALINETARA
;
A
#
# COMPACT_ATOMS: atom_id res chain seq x y z
N MET A 1 -4.74 -5.72 -27.71
CA MET A 1 -3.64 -6.38 -26.97
C MET A 1 -3.35 -5.52 -25.76
N PRO A 2 -3.47 -6.03 -24.51
CA PRO A 2 -3.08 -5.24 -23.37
C PRO A 2 -1.57 -5.03 -23.49
N THR A 3 -1.16 -3.77 -23.58
CA THR A 3 0.23 -3.35 -23.55
C THR A 3 0.92 -4.04 -22.37
N LEU A 4 2.11 -4.60 -22.61
CA LEU A 4 3.05 -4.93 -21.54
C LEU A 4 3.26 -3.63 -20.75
N GLY A 5 2.46 -3.39 -19.72
CA GLY A 5 2.41 -2.10 -19.02
C GLY A 5 3.80 -1.69 -18.57
N ALA A 6 4.35 -0.67 -19.22
CA ALA A 6 5.55 0.01 -18.77
C ALA A 6 5.32 0.57 -17.36
N ALA A 7 6.40 0.92 -16.66
CA ALA A 7 6.28 1.64 -15.41
C ALA A 7 5.37 2.88 -15.61
N ALA A 8 4.45 3.09 -14.68
CA ALA A 8 3.57 4.25 -14.69
C ALA A 8 4.29 5.42 -14.01
N GLU A 9 4.31 6.57 -14.69
CA GLU A 9 4.77 7.83 -14.09
C GLU A 9 3.67 8.40 -13.20
N LEU A 10 3.92 8.45 -11.89
CA LEU A 10 2.97 8.93 -10.89
C LEU A 10 3.48 10.20 -10.22
N THR A 11 2.55 11.06 -9.79
CA THR A 11 2.87 12.22 -8.96
C THR A 11 2.38 11.93 -7.55
N LEU A 12 3.32 11.90 -6.60
CA LEU A 12 3.03 11.68 -5.19
C LEU A 12 2.15 12.82 -4.65
N PRO A 13 1.02 12.51 -3.97
CA PRO A 13 0.14 13.52 -3.41
C PRO A 13 0.83 14.37 -2.34
N GLY A 14 1.69 13.78 -1.51
CA GLY A 14 2.54 14.48 -0.55
C GLY A 14 3.92 14.82 -1.10
N GLY A 15 4.59 13.82 -1.65
CA GLY A 15 5.99 13.90 -2.04
C GLY A 15 6.93 13.68 -0.87
N LEU A 16 8.21 13.47 -1.16
CA LEU A 16 9.28 13.36 -0.17
C LEU A 16 10.08 14.67 -0.15
N VAL A 17 10.21 15.29 1.01
CA VAL A 17 11.05 16.46 1.24
C VAL A 17 12.10 16.16 2.32
N THR A 18 13.38 16.26 1.96
CA THR A 18 14.53 16.29 2.86
C THR A 18 15.31 17.59 2.69
N ASP A 19 16.41 17.75 3.44
CA ASP A 19 17.25 18.95 3.33
C ASP A 19 18.02 18.97 1.99
N GLU A 20 18.26 17.79 1.41
CA GLU A 20 19.06 17.57 0.20
C GLU A 20 18.21 17.30 -1.05
N LEU A 21 16.95 16.90 -0.88
CA LEU A 21 16.14 16.34 -1.97
C LEU A 21 14.66 16.67 -1.84
N SER A 22 14.01 16.94 -2.98
CA SER A 22 12.56 16.96 -3.10
C SER A 22 12.13 16.06 -4.26
N VAL A 23 11.33 15.03 -3.96
CA VAL A 23 10.81 14.08 -4.94
C VAL A 23 9.30 14.14 -4.97
N ARG A 24 8.76 14.30 -6.18
CA ARG A 24 7.31 14.28 -6.41
C ARG A 24 6.88 13.33 -7.50
N ARG A 25 7.76 12.98 -8.43
CA ARG A 25 7.45 12.06 -9.52
C ARG A 25 8.23 10.78 -9.32
N VAL A 26 7.54 9.66 -9.49
CA VAL A 26 8.13 8.33 -9.36
C VAL A 26 7.60 7.44 -10.48
N ALA A 27 8.45 6.52 -10.95
CA ALA A 27 8.02 5.46 -11.85
C ALA A 27 7.68 4.21 -11.01
N LEU A 28 6.47 3.68 -11.20
CA LEU A 28 5.99 2.49 -10.51
C LEU A 28 5.72 1.37 -11.52
N ALA A 29 6.44 0.27 -11.39
CA ALA A 29 6.23 -0.94 -12.18
C ALA A 29 5.19 -1.86 -11.52
N PRO A 30 4.41 -2.63 -12.31
CA PRO A 30 3.57 -3.71 -11.76
C PRO A 30 4.44 -4.80 -11.11
N LEU A 31 3.87 -5.52 -10.13
CA LEU A 31 4.50 -6.74 -9.59
C LEU A 31 4.77 -7.78 -10.69
N ASP A 32 5.97 -8.34 -10.62
CA ASP A 32 6.35 -9.58 -11.30
C ASP A 32 6.22 -10.79 -10.35
N GLY A 33 6.63 -11.96 -10.82
CA GLY A 33 6.61 -13.17 -10.00
C GLY A 33 7.56 -13.11 -8.79
N PHE A 34 8.65 -12.34 -8.82
CA PHE A 34 9.53 -12.19 -7.66
C PHE A 34 8.83 -11.46 -6.51
N GLY A 35 8.11 -10.38 -6.81
CA GLY A 35 7.30 -9.69 -5.80
C GLY A 35 6.16 -10.57 -5.25
N GLU A 36 5.50 -11.35 -6.12
CA GLU A 36 4.47 -12.31 -5.72
C GLU A 36 5.03 -13.42 -4.79
N ASP A 37 6.17 -14.00 -5.14
CA ASP A 37 6.84 -15.04 -4.36
C ASP A 37 7.38 -14.50 -3.02
N TRP A 38 7.90 -13.28 -3.01
CA TRP A 38 8.35 -12.63 -1.76
C TRP A 38 7.22 -12.56 -0.74
N LEU A 39 6.02 -12.12 -1.15
CA LEU A 39 4.85 -12.06 -0.27
C LEU A 39 4.42 -13.44 0.25
N ALA A 40 4.46 -14.45 -0.63
CA ALA A 40 4.11 -15.82 -0.26
C ALA A 40 5.06 -16.38 0.81
N ARG A 41 6.37 -16.10 0.70
CA ARG A 41 7.40 -16.54 1.65
C ARG A 41 7.41 -15.75 2.95
N HIS A 42 6.86 -14.54 2.97
CA HIS A 42 6.85 -13.65 4.13
C HIS A 42 5.45 -13.44 4.70
N ALA A 43 4.61 -14.47 4.75
CA ALA A 43 3.22 -14.36 5.25
C ALA A 43 3.09 -13.80 6.69
N GLY A 44 4.14 -13.90 7.51
CA GLY A 44 4.18 -13.38 8.89
C GLY A 44 4.67 -11.94 9.07
N CYS A 45 4.99 -11.22 7.98
CA CYS A 45 5.34 -9.80 8.07
C CYS A 45 4.09 -8.92 8.24
N CYS A 46 4.22 -7.80 8.96
CA CYS A 46 3.14 -6.83 9.07
C CYS A 46 2.92 -6.10 7.73
N SER A 47 1.77 -5.43 7.57
CA SER A 47 1.45 -4.72 6.32
C SER A 47 2.51 -3.67 5.97
N ALA A 48 3.07 -2.97 6.97
CA ALA A 48 4.09 -1.94 6.73
C ALA A 48 5.40 -2.52 6.16
N GLU A 49 5.87 -3.63 6.71
CA GLU A 49 7.06 -4.36 6.22
C GLU A 49 6.82 -4.86 4.78
N ALA A 50 5.64 -5.43 4.51
CA ALA A 50 5.27 -5.88 3.18
C ALA A 50 5.21 -4.74 2.16
N THR A 51 4.56 -3.63 2.52
CA THR A 51 4.47 -2.44 1.67
C THR A 51 5.85 -1.91 1.32
N THR A 52 6.77 -1.80 2.29
CA THR A 52 8.14 -1.35 2.00
C THR A 52 8.87 -2.28 1.05
N ALA A 53 8.77 -3.60 1.24
CA ALA A 53 9.41 -4.56 0.36
C ALA A 53 8.87 -4.48 -1.07
N LEU A 54 7.54 -4.43 -1.24
CA LEU A 54 6.92 -4.34 -2.56
C LEU A 54 7.25 -3.03 -3.26
N LEU A 55 7.14 -1.90 -2.56
CA LEU A 55 7.49 -0.61 -3.12
C LEU A 55 8.99 -0.54 -3.45
N GLY A 56 9.86 -1.15 -2.64
CA GLY A 56 11.30 -1.27 -2.95
C GLY A 56 11.61 -2.10 -4.20
N LEU A 57 10.75 -3.07 -4.55
CA LEU A 57 10.87 -3.85 -5.79
C LEU A 57 10.28 -3.13 -7.01
N CYS A 58 9.26 -2.28 -6.80
CA CYS A 58 8.45 -1.72 -7.88
C CYS A 58 8.76 -0.25 -8.21
N LEU A 59 9.37 0.50 -7.29
CA LEU A 59 9.73 1.90 -7.52
C LEU A 59 11.11 2.03 -8.16
N ALA A 60 11.24 2.96 -9.09
CA ALA A 60 12.54 3.52 -9.45
C ALA A 60 12.83 4.72 -8.53
N PRO A 61 13.76 4.60 -7.56
CA PRO A 61 14.15 5.73 -6.75
C PRO A 61 14.98 6.73 -7.59
N PRO A 62 15.15 7.97 -7.12
CA PRO A 62 16.15 8.88 -7.67
C PRO A 62 17.56 8.27 -7.69
N ASP A 63 18.38 8.71 -8.65
CA ASP A 63 19.74 8.18 -8.84
C ASP A 63 20.56 8.18 -7.55
N GLY A 64 21.17 7.02 -7.25
CA GLY A 64 22.04 6.84 -6.08
C GLY A 64 21.32 6.52 -4.76
N LEU A 65 19.99 6.45 -4.74
CA LEU A 65 19.23 6.01 -3.57
C LEU A 65 18.89 4.51 -3.63
N ASP A 66 18.92 3.87 -2.47
CA ASP A 66 18.39 2.51 -2.30
C ASP A 66 16.86 2.53 -2.36
N ALA A 67 16.27 1.69 -3.20
CA ALA A 67 14.82 1.68 -3.45
C ALA A 67 14.02 1.31 -2.20
N THR A 68 14.53 0.40 -1.37
CA THR A 68 13.85 -0.03 -0.14
C THR A 68 13.87 1.08 0.90
N GLN A 69 15.02 1.75 1.07
CA GLN A 69 15.14 2.90 1.96
C GLN A 69 14.28 4.07 1.47
N PHE A 70 14.28 4.35 0.17
CA PHE A 70 13.40 5.36 -0.42
C PHE A 70 11.92 5.07 -0.11
N ALA A 71 11.46 3.84 -0.37
CA ALA A 71 10.10 3.41 -0.06
C ALA A 71 9.75 3.57 1.44
N ARG A 72 10.71 3.30 2.33
CA ARG A 72 10.55 3.45 3.78
C ARG A 72 10.43 4.91 4.22
N GLU A 73 11.03 5.85 3.49
CA GLU A 73 10.99 7.28 3.82
C GLU A 73 9.73 8.00 3.34
N LEU A 74 8.99 7.42 2.39
CA LEU A 74 7.74 7.97 1.89
C LEU A 74 6.69 8.09 3.00
N LEU A 75 5.87 9.16 2.92
CA LEU A 75 4.75 9.38 3.82
C LEU A 75 3.77 8.21 3.80
N ALA A 76 3.09 7.97 4.92
CA ALA A 76 2.05 6.94 5.02
C ALA A 76 1.00 7.05 3.89
N GLY A 77 0.45 8.25 3.66
CA GLY A 77 -0.53 8.46 2.59
C GLY A 77 0.03 8.32 1.16
N ASP A 78 1.30 8.66 0.93
CA ASP A 78 1.97 8.40 -0.35
C ASP A 78 2.16 6.90 -0.59
N ARG A 79 2.45 6.15 0.48
CA ARG A 79 2.61 4.68 0.42
C ARG A 79 1.28 4.00 0.11
N ASP A 80 0.19 4.41 0.75
CA ASP A 80 -1.14 3.92 0.41
C ASP A 80 -1.47 4.24 -1.05
N PHE A 81 -1.07 5.42 -1.53
CA PHE A 81 -1.37 5.87 -2.90
C PHE A 81 -0.66 4.99 -3.91
N LEU A 82 0.61 4.71 -3.65
CA LEU A 82 1.39 3.79 -4.47
C LEU A 82 0.86 2.36 -4.39
N MET A 83 0.36 1.90 -3.24
CA MET A 83 -0.22 0.56 -3.10
C MET A 83 -1.53 0.41 -3.87
N LEU A 84 -2.40 1.43 -3.87
CA LEU A 84 -3.59 1.50 -4.73
C LEU A 84 -3.19 1.39 -6.22
N HIS A 85 -2.20 2.16 -6.65
CA HIS A 85 -1.73 2.13 -8.03
C HIS A 85 -1.02 0.82 -8.39
N LEU A 86 -0.24 0.25 -7.49
CA LEU A 86 0.42 -1.04 -7.69
C LEU A 86 -0.62 -2.14 -7.89
N ARG A 87 -1.68 -2.15 -7.06
CA ARG A 87 -2.81 -3.05 -7.20
C ARG A 87 -3.47 -2.91 -8.57
N ARG A 88 -3.70 -1.68 -9.03
CA ARG A 88 -4.27 -1.38 -10.35
C ARG A 88 -3.42 -1.90 -11.49
N LEU A 89 -2.11 -1.66 -11.44
CA LEU A 89 -1.16 -2.11 -12.46
C LEU A 89 -1.02 -3.64 -12.49
N THR A 90 -1.11 -4.31 -11.33
CA THR A 90 -0.93 -5.77 -11.22
C THR A 90 -2.21 -6.56 -11.49
N LEU A 91 -3.36 -6.11 -11.01
CA LEU A 91 -4.63 -6.86 -11.01
C LEU A 91 -5.75 -6.21 -11.81
N GLY A 92 -5.54 -4.99 -12.32
CA GLY A 92 -6.54 -4.19 -13.02
C GLY A 92 -7.30 -3.24 -12.09
N ASP A 93 -8.20 -2.44 -12.67
CA ASP A 93 -8.89 -1.38 -11.93
C ASP A 93 -10.07 -1.88 -11.07
N ARG A 94 -10.71 -3.01 -11.42
CA ARG A 94 -11.87 -3.53 -10.68
C ARG A 94 -11.46 -4.24 -9.39
N VAL A 95 -12.03 -3.83 -8.27
CA VAL A 95 -11.86 -4.45 -6.95
C VAL A 95 -13.14 -5.18 -6.58
N GLN A 96 -13.01 -6.46 -6.23
CA GLN A 96 -14.11 -7.27 -5.72
C GLN A 96 -13.75 -7.72 -4.31
N ALA A 97 -14.57 -7.34 -3.33
CA ALA A 97 -14.32 -7.65 -1.93
C ALA A 97 -15.57 -8.26 -1.29
N VAL A 98 -15.35 -8.94 -0.17
CA VAL A 98 -16.43 -9.53 0.64
C VAL A 98 -16.42 -8.87 2.01
N LEU A 99 -17.50 -8.17 2.33
CA LEU A 99 -17.73 -7.55 3.63
C LEU A 99 -18.70 -8.39 4.45
N ARG A 100 -18.81 -8.11 5.75
CA ARG A 100 -19.83 -8.69 6.63
C ARG A 100 -20.76 -7.60 7.12
N CYS A 101 -22.06 -7.85 7.01
CA CYS A 101 -23.06 -6.94 7.55
C CYS A 101 -22.91 -6.82 9.08
N PRO A 102 -22.82 -5.62 9.66
CA PRO A 102 -22.75 -5.46 11.11
C PRO A 102 -24.06 -5.85 11.81
N ALA A 103 -25.20 -5.84 11.11
CA ALA A 103 -26.51 -6.17 11.68
C ALA A 103 -26.85 -7.66 11.66
N CYS A 104 -26.55 -8.38 10.57
CA CYS A 104 -26.95 -9.79 10.41
C CYS A 104 -25.78 -10.76 10.17
N ALA A 105 -24.53 -10.27 10.15
CA ALA A 105 -23.29 -11.04 9.93
C ALA A 105 -23.15 -11.79 8.58
N GLN A 106 -24.14 -11.64 7.68
CA GLN A 106 -24.10 -12.22 6.34
C GLN A 106 -23.02 -11.55 5.48
N LYS A 107 -22.46 -12.33 4.56
CA LYS A 107 -21.45 -11.87 3.60
C LYS A 107 -22.12 -11.01 2.52
N ILE A 108 -21.46 -9.93 2.15
CA ILE A 108 -21.90 -9.01 1.09
C ILE A 108 -20.76 -8.90 0.10
N ASP A 109 -21.04 -9.24 -1.16
CA ASP A 109 -20.11 -9.00 -2.26
C ASP A 109 -20.22 -7.53 -2.67
N VAL A 110 -19.09 -6.83 -2.69
CA VAL A 110 -18.98 -5.44 -3.13
C VAL A 110 -18.00 -5.33 -4.28
N GLU A 111 -18.31 -4.49 -5.24
CA GLU A 111 -17.44 -4.18 -6.38
C GLU A 111 -17.34 -2.66 -6.54
N PHE A 112 -16.12 -2.18 -6.76
CA PHE A 112 -15.86 -0.79 -7.10
C PHE A 112 -14.67 -0.67 -8.07
N ASP A 113 -14.57 0.48 -8.73
CA ASP A 113 -13.44 0.80 -9.60
C ASP A 113 -12.39 1.58 -8.81
N ALA A 114 -11.15 1.07 -8.77
CA ALA A 114 -10.04 1.69 -8.06
C ALA A 114 -9.63 3.05 -8.65
N ARG A 115 -10.15 3.45 -9.82
CA ARG A 115 -9.97 4.78 -10.41
C ARG A 115 -10.86 5.83 -9.77
N ASP A 116 -11.96 5.41 -9.17
CA ASP A 116 -12.94 6.31 -8.55
C ASP A 116 -12.58 6.63 -7.09
N VAL A 117 -11.50 6.04 -6.58
CA VAL A 117 -10.99 6.31 -5.24
C VAL A 117 -10.42 7.73 -5.19
N GLU A 118 -10.96 8.56 -4.31
CA GLU A 118 -10.53 9.94 -4.16
C GLU A 118 -9.17 10.03 -3.45
N VAL A 119 -8.32 10.91 -3.96
CA VAL A 119 -6.99 11.17 -3.40
C VAL A 119 -6.93 12.65 -3.03
N GLU A 120 -6.86 12.92 -1.73
CA GLU A 120 -6.64 14.25 -1.21
C GLU A 120 -5.13 14.55 -1.21
N ALA A 121 -4.69 15.34 -2.18
CA ALA A 121 -3.28 15.72 -2.31
C ALA A 121 -2.92 16.89 -1.38
N HIS A 122 -1.95 16.66 -0.49
CA HIS A 122 -1.36 17.68 0.39
C HIS A 122 0.15 17.66 0.27
N GLN A 123 0.67 18.51 -0.62
CA GLN A 123 2.10 18.58 -0.88
C GLN A 123 2.86 19.01 0.38
N GLN A 124 3.91 18.28 0.73
CA GLN A 124 4.81 18.69 1.80
C GLN A 124 5.46 20.04 1.47
N SER A 125 5.34 20.99 2.40
CA SER A 125 6.07 22.26 2.36
C SER A 125 7.41 22.17 3.09
N ALA A 126 7.52 21.25 4.04
CA ALA A 126 8.73 20.98 4.82
C ALA A 126 8.72 19.55 5.37
N ARG A 127 9.91 19.06 5.77
CA ARG A 127 10.06 17.76 6.45
C ARG A 127 9.48 17.77 7.86
N THR A 128 9.58 18.92 8.54
CA THR A 128 9.11 19.14 9.93
C THR A 128 8.26 20.40 9.95
N TYR A 129 7.17 20.33 10.69
CA TYR A 129 6.21 21.39 10.94
C TYR A 129 6.34 21.87 12.40
N ALA A 130 5.80 23.06 12.68
CA ALA A 130 5.73 23.60 14.02
C ALA A 130 4.34 24.16 14.29
N LEU A 131 3.82 23.96 15.50
CA LEU A 131 2.64 24.67 16.00
C LEU A 131 2.84 25.09 17.45
N THR A 132 2.10 26.10 17.88
CA THR A 132 2.06 26.50 19.29
C THR A 132 0.85 25.88 19.97
N VAL A 133 1.10 25.15 21.05
CA VAL A 133 0.07 24.51 21.88
C VAL A 133 0.36 24.84 23.33
N ASP A 134 -0.63 25.33 24.07
CA ASP A 134 -0.48 25.77 25.46
C ASP A 134 0.68 26.76 25.68
N GLY A 135 0.90 27.65 24.70
CA GLY A 135 1.99 28.63 24.72
C GLY A 135 3.40 28.03 24.48
N ARG A 136 3.50 26.75 24.11
CA ARG A 136 4.77 26.07 23.80
C ARG A 136 4.86 25.75 22.31
N ALA A 137 6.02 25.98 21.71
CA ALA A 137 6.28 25.54 20.35
C ALA A 137 6.57 24.02 20.34
N VAL A 138 5.80 23.27 19.57
CA VAL A 138 5.99 21.83 19.36
C VAL A 138 6.32 21.60 17.90
N ARG A 139 7.41 20.87 17.66
CA ARG A 139 7.82 20.42 16.32
C ARG A 139 7.42 18.98 16.08
N TYR A 140 6.86 18.72 14.91
CA TYR A 140 6.38 17.40 14.51
C TYR A 140 6.63 17.16 13.03
N ARG A 141 6.56 15.91 12.61
CA ARG A 141 6.61 15.51 11.20
C ARG A 141 5.43 14.59 10.89
N LEU A 142 5.15 14.37 9.62
CA LEU A 142 4.18 13.37 9.20
C LEU A 142 4.78 11.95 9.31
N PRO A 143 3.96 10.94 9.61
CA PRO A 143 4.42 9.55 9.71
C PRO A 143 4.86 9.03 8.34
N ASN A 144 5.92 8.21 8.33
CA ASN A 144 6.43 7.55 7.14
C ASN A 144 6.47 6.02 7.30
N GLY A 145 6.92 5.32 6.26
CA GLY A 145 7.04 3.86 6.28
C GLY A 145 7.91 3.32 7.42
N ALA A 146 8.99 4.00 7.79
CA ALA A 146 9.86 3.60 8.90
C ALA A 146 9.10 3.57 10.23
N ASP A 147 8.18 4.52 10.45
CA ASP A 147 7.38 4.55 11.67
C ASP A 147 6.31 3.48 11.66
N GLN A 148 5.65 3.27 10.53
CA GLN A 148 4.67 2.19 10.36
C GLN A 148 5.30 0.82 10.63
N GLU A 149 6.52 0.58 10.15
CA GLU A 149 7.28 -0.65 10.45
C GLU A 149 7.59 -0.78 11.95
N ALA A 150 8.04 0.29 12.59
CA ALA A 150 8.41 0.28 14.01
C ALA A 150 7.24 -0.06 14.95
N VAL A 151 6.01 0.29 14.55
CA VAL A 151 4.80 0.05 15.36
C VAL A 151 3.94 -1.11 14.85
N GLY A 152 4.22 -1.64 13.66
CA GLY A 152 3.31 -2.54 12.93
C GLY A 152 3.07 -3.91 13.58
N ARG A 153 3.73 -4.23 14.69
CA ARG A 153 3.53 -5.44 15.50
C ARG A 153 2.84 -5.17 16.84
N LEU A 154 2.58 -3.91 17.16
CA LEU A 154 1.84 -3.51 18.35
C LEU A 154 0.33 -3.64 18.09
N ASP A 155 -0.44 -3.77 19.17
CA ASP A 155 -1.89 -3.58 19.11
C ASP A 155 -2.24 -2.13 18.71
N ALA A 156 -3.47 -1.90 18.25
CA ALA A 156 -3.87 -0.64 17.65
C ALA A 156 -3.67 0.57 18.59
N GLU A 157 -4.01 0.43 19.87
CA GLU A 157 -3.90 1.52 20.85
C GLU A 157 -2.44 1.87 21.12
N ARG A 158 -1.62 0.88 21.46
CA ARG A 158 -0.18 1.09 21.71
C ARG A 158 0.57 1.51 20.45
N GLY A 159 0.17 1.00 19.29
CA GLY A 159 0.72 1.37 18.00
C GLY A 159 0.45 2.83 17.65
N ALA A 160 -0.78 3.31 17.83
CA ALA A 160 -1.13 4.70 17.58
C ALA A 160 -0.39 5.67 18.53
N GLN A 161 -0.24 5.31 19.81
CA GLN A 161 0.55 6.10 20.74
C GLN A 161 2.03 6.15 20.34
N ALA A 162 2.66 4.99 20.10
CA ALA A 162 4.06 4.93 19.72
C ALA A 162 4.33 5.64 18.38
N LEU A 163 3.40 5.56 17.42
CA LEU A 163 3.50 6.24 16.13
C LEU A 163 3.51 7.76 16.32
N PHE A 164 2.58 8.27 17.13
CA PHE A 164 2.51 9.69 17.47
C PHE A 164 3.82 10.16 18.11
N GLU A 165 4.30 9.47 19.15
CA GLU A 165 5.53 9.82 19.87
C GLU A 165 6.75 9.88 18.94
N ARG A 166 6.88 8.94 17.99
CA ARG A 166 7.95 8.93 16.98
C ARG A 166 7.90 10.10 16.00
N CYS A 167 6.74 10.71 15.83
CA CYS A 167 6.53 11.82 14.91
C CYS A 167 6.73 13.18 15.59
N ILE A 168 6.87 13.23 16.92
CA ILE A 168 7.31 14.42 17.64
C ILE A 168 8.83 14.52 17.56
N ALA A 169 9.36 15.70 17.22
CA ALA A 169 10.81 15.92 17.16
C ALA A 169 11.43 15.80 18.57
N ALA A 170 12.72 15.45 18.65
CA ALA A 170 13.41 15.18 19.92
C ALA A 170 13.48 16.39 20.88
N ASP A 171 13.29 17.61 20.39
CA ASP A 171 13.17 18.83 21.20
C ASP A 171 11.72 19.16 21.60
N GLY A 172 10.74 18.42 21.07
CA GLY A 172 9.36 18.46 21.52
C GLY A 172 9.28 18.00 22.96
N THR A 173 8.68 18.84 23.81
CA THR A 173 8.61 18.57 25.25
C THR A 173 7.51 17.53 25.52
N LEU A 174 7.91 16.27 25.69
CA LEU A 174 7.04 15.23 26.25
C LEU A 174 7.11 15.26 27.80
N PRO A 175 6.03 14.90 28.52
CA PRO A 175 4.73 14.48 28.00
C PRO A 175 3.85 15.66 27.56
N LEU A 176 3.00 15.42 26.56
CA LEU A 176 1.95 16.35 26.11
C LEU A 176 0.62 15.98 26.76
N GLY A 177 -0.20 16.99 27.09
CA GLY A 177 -1.58 16.77 27.53
C GLY A 177 -2.46 16.22 26.40
N GLU A 178 -3.62 15.67 26.75
CA GLU A 178 -4.54 15.05 25.79
C GLU A 178 -5.07 16.04 24.73
N GLU A 179 -5.45 17.25 25.15
CA GLU A 179 -5.88 18.33 24.25
C GLU A 179 -4.76 18.76 23.29
N ALA A 180 -3.53 18.84 23.82
CA ALA A 180 -2.37 19.17 23.02
C ALA A 180 -2.08 18.08 21.97
N ARG A 181 -2.17 16.80 22.38
CA ARG A 181 -2.05 15.65 21.49
C ARG A 181 -3.10 15.69 20.38
N ALA A 182 -4.37 15.92 20.72
CA ALA A 182 -5.46 16.00 19.75
C ALA A 182 -5.24 17.14 18.74
N THR A 183 -4.78 18.30 19.21
CA THR A 183 -4.46 19.45 18.34
C THR A 183 -3.35 19.12 17.34
N ILE A 184 -2.28 18.45 17.78
CA ILE A 184 -1.18 18.05 16.89
C ILE A 184 -1.63 16.99 15.88
N ILE A 185 -2.44 16.01 16.31
CA ILE A 185 -3.00 15.00 15.40
C ILE A 185 -3.86 15.65 14.32
N GLY A 186 -4.76 16.57 14.69
CA GLY A 186 -5.55 17.31 13.70
C GLY A 186 -4.68 18.12 12.73
N ALA A 187 -3.57 18.70 13.21
CA ALA A 187 -2.61 19.37 12.34
C ALA A 187 -1.87 18.41 11.40
N MET A 188 -1.49 17.21 11.88
CA MET A 188 -0.93 16.15 11.04
C MET A 188 -1.91 15.72 9.95
N GLU A 189 -3.16 15.46 10.31
CA GLU A 189 -4.22 15.06 9.38
C GLU A 189 -4.52 16.13 8.35
N ALA A 190 -4.48 17.41 8.72
CA ALA A 190 -4.71 18.52 7.79
C ALA A 190 -3.56 18.74 6.78
N ASN A 191 -2.37 18.20 7.05
CA ASN A 191 -1.19 18.33 6.18
C ASN A 191 -0.80 17.01 5.51
N ALA A 192 -1.43 15.89 5.87
CA ALA A 192 -1.12 14.58 5.30
C ALA A 192 -1.90 14.35 4.01
N PRO A 193 -1.26 13.82 2.95
CA PRO A 193 -2.01 13.30 1.82
C PRO A 193 -2.86 12.10 2.27
N LYS A 194 -4.05 11.94 1.69
CA LYS A 194 -4.97 10.87 2.07
C LYS A 194 -5.55 10.17 0.85
N ILE A 195 -5.81 8.89 1.03
CA ILE A 195 -6.76 8.15 0.21
C ILE A 195 -7.98 7.96 1.07
N ASP A 196 -9.06 8.60 0.67
CA ASP A 196 -10.32 8.40 1.35
C ASP A 196 -11.10 7.32 0.60
N LEU A 197 -11.25 6.16 1.24
CA LEU A 197 -11.96 5.03 0.65
C LEU A 197 -12.96 4.47 1.65
N GLU A 198 -14.16 5.00 1.54
CA GLU A 198 -15.33 4.55 2.26
C GLU A 198 -16.31 3.90 1.27
N LEU A 199 -16.82 2.73 1.63
CA LEU A 199 -17.82 2.02 0.84
C LEU A 199 -19.19 2.20 1.46
N GLU A 200 -20.11 2.83 0.73
CA GLU A 200 -21.53 2.81 1.06
C GLU A 200 -22.12 1.46 0.67
N VAL A 201 -22.64 0.72 1.65
CA VAL A 201 -23.08 -0.67 1.47
C VAL A 201 -24.48 -0.84 2.01
N SER A 202 -25.35 -1.47 1.21
CA SER A 202 -26.67 -1.94 1.65
C SER A 202 -26.68 -3.47 1.67
N CYS A 203 -27.02 -4.05 2.82
CA CYS A 203 -27.09 -5.51 2.95
C CYS A 203 -28.30 -6.06 2.19
N PRO A 204 -28.13 -7.04 1.27
CA PRO A 204 -29.25 -7.63 0.53
C PRO A 204 -30.16 -8.50 1.41
N GLU A 205 -29.65 -9.00 2.55
CA GLU A 205 -30.39 -9.92 3.44
C GLU A 205 -31.28 -9.20 4.45
N CYS A 206 -30.86 -8.03 4.95
CA CYS A 206 -31.59 -7.32 6.01
C CYS A 206 -31.86 -5.83 5.71
N ALA A 207 -31.47 -5.35 4.53
CA ALA A 207 -31.59 -3.95 4.09
C ALA A 207 -30.89 -2.91 4.98
N HIS A 208 -30.02 -3.34 5.90
CA HIS A 208 -29.22 -2.41 6.71
C HIS A 208 -28.18 -1.71 5.82
N ALA A 209 -28.25 -0.38 5.77
CA ALA A 209 -27.28 0.48 5.10
C ALA A 209 -26.22 0.96 6.10
N PHE A 210 -24.94 0.91 5.68
CA PHE A 210 -23.81 1.33 6.50
C PHE A 210 -22.65 1.78 5.61
N VAL A 211 -21.73 2.55 6.18
CA VAL A 211 -20.47 2.94 5.56
C VAL A 211 -19.35 2.08 6.16
N SER A 212 -18.50 1.52 5.31
CA SER A 212 -17.34 0.72 5.73
C SER A 212 -16.05 1.37 5.25
N PRO A 213 -15.11 1.72 6.15
CA PRO A 213 -13.76 2.08 5.71
C PRO A 213 -13.11 0.88 5.03
N PHE A 214 -12.34 1.11 3.98
CA PHE A 214 -11.69 0.06 3.21
C PHE A 214 -10.18 0.30 3.10
N ASP A 215 -9.41 -0.51 3.81
CA ASP A 215 -7.95 -0.51 3.73
C ASP A 215 -7.50 -1.25 2.45
N VAL A 216 -7.25 -0.49 1.39
CA VAL A 216 -6.81 -1.03 0.09
C VAL A 216 -5.46 -1.73 0.18
N THR A 217 -4.56 -1.25 1.05
CA THR A 217 -3.22 -1.82 1.24
C THR A 217 -3.34 -3.20 1.86
N ALA A 218 -4.04 -3.32 3.00
CA ALA A 218 -4.26 -4.60 3.67
C ALA A 218 -5.05 -5.57 2.77
N PHE A 219 -6.07 -5.09 2.07
CA PHE A 219 -6.85 -5.89 1.14
C PHE A 219 -5.98 -6.45 0.00
N PHE A 220 -5.18 -5.60 -0.66
CA PHE A 220 -4.30 -6.03 -1.73
C PHE A 220 -3.26 -7.05 -1.26
N LEU A 221 -2.62 -6.80 -0.10
CA LEU A 221 -1.67 -7.75 0.47
C LEU A 221 -2.32 -9.11 0.79
N ALA A 222 -3.55 -9.11 1.32
CA ALA A 222 -4.29 -10.34 1.57
C ALA A 222 -4.64 -11.07 0.26
N GLU A 223 -5.09 -10.34 -0.76
CA GLU A 223 -5.38 -10.86 -2.10
C GLU A 223 -4.15 -11.54 -2.71
N MET A 224 -2.97 -10.94 -2.55
CA MET A 224 -1.72 -11.49 -3.06
C MET A 224 -1.22 -12.69 -2.26
N ARG A 225 -1.32 -12.67 -0.92
CA ARG A 225 -0.90 -13.81 -0.08
C ARG A 225 -1.68 -15.09 -0.37
N VAL A 226 -3.00 -14.99 -0.57
CA VAL A 226 -3.84 -16.15 -0.96
C VAL A 226 -3.39 -16.76 -2.30
N ARG A 227 -2.77 -15.96 -3.17
CA ARG A 227 -2.31 -16.40 -4.50
C ARG A 227 -0.94 -17.08 -4.48
N GLY A 228 -0.20 -17.06 -3.37
CA GLY A 228 1.15 -17.64 -3.29
C GLY A 228 1.22 -19.12 -3.71
N GLU A 229 0.29 -19.96 -3.24
CA GLU A 229 0.24 -21.37 -3.68
C GLU A 229 -0.09 -21.53 -5.16
N ARG A 230 -0.84 -20.58 -5.73
CA ARG A 230 -1.18 -20.61 -7.15
C ARG A 230 0.05 -20.33 -7.99
N LEU A 231 0.90 -19.38 -7.58
CA LEU A 231 2.15 -19.07 -8.26
C LEU A 231 3.04 -20.31 -8.41
N LEU A 232 3.19 -21.12 -7.35
CA LEU A 232 4.00 -22.34 -7.42
C LEU A 232 3.47 -23.33 -8.47
N ARG A 233 2.15 -23.47 -8.60
CA ARG A 233 1.52 -24.31 -9.63
C ARG A 233 1.74 -23.73 -11.03
N GLU A 234 1.69 -22.40 -11.18
CA GLU A 234 1.99 -21.70 -12.43
C GLU A 234 3.45 -21.95 -12.86
N VAL A 235 4.40 -21.75 -11.93
CA VAL A 235 5.83 -22.00 -12.17
C VAL A 235 6.09 -23.45 -12.55
N HIS A 236 5.54 -24.40 -11.80
CA HIS A 236 5.69 -25.83 -12.10
C HIS A 236 5.20 -26.16 -13.51
N ALA A 237 4.00 -25.72 -13.88
CA ALA A 237 3.43 -25.99 -15.20
C ALA A 237 4.26 -25.36 -16.33
N LEU A 238 4.71 -24.11 -16.16
CA LEU A 238 5.52 -23.42 -17.17
C LEU A 238 6.91 -24.06 -17.32
N ALA A 239 7.57 -24.38 -16.21
CA ALA A 239 8.88 -25.05 -16.23
C ALA A 239 8.79 -26.45 -16.89
N LEU A 240 7.70 -27.19 -16.63
CA LEU A 240 7.50 -28.52 -17.21
C LEU A 240 7.35 -28.48 -18.74
N HIS A 241 6.66 -27.48 -19.29
CA HIS A 241 6.35 -27.39 -20.72
C HIS A 241 7.41 -26.65 -21.54
N TYR A 242 7.99 -25.58 -20.98
CA TYR A 242 8.92 -24.71 -21.70
C TYR A 242 10.38 -24.89 -21.28
N HIS A 243 10.64 -25.64 -20.19
CA HIS A 243 11.98 -25.88 -19.64
C HIS A 243 12.74 -24.61 -19.23
N TRP A 244 12.02 -23.51 -18.99
CA TRP A 244 12.58 -22.29 -18.44
C TRP A 244 12.94 -22.47 -16.97
N SER A 245 13.94 -21.71 -16.52
CA SER A 245 14.29 -21.69 -15.11
C SER A 245 13.18 -21.03 -14.27
N GLU A 246 13.13 -21.36 -12.98
CA GLU A 246 12.23 -20.67 -12.04
C GLU A 246 12.46 -19.15 -12.07
N ALA A 247 13.72 -18.71 -12.14
CA ALA A 247 14.07 -17.29 -12.20
C ALA A 247 13.51 -16.59 -13.46
N ASP A 248 13.61 -17.22 -14.63
CA ASP A 248 13.05 -16.67 -15.87
C ASP A 248 11.53 -16.57 -15.80
N ILE A 249 10.87 -17.55 -15.16
CA ILE A 249 9.42 -17.55 -15.00
C ILE A 249 8.98 -16.50 -13.97
N LEU A 250 9.70 -16.33 -12.86
CA LEU A 250 9.41 -15.30 -11.86
C LEU A 250 9.67 -13.88 -12.38
N ALA A 251 10.61 -13.71 -13.32
CA ALA A 251 10.79 -12.44 -14.02
C ALA A 251 9.60 -12.09 -14.93
N LEU A 252 8.75 -13.06 -15.30
CA LEU A 252 7.51 -12.79 -16.01
C LEU A 252 6.45 -12.25 -15.05
N ARG A 253 5.70 -11.28 -15.54
CA ARG A 253 4.47 -10.82 -14.91
C ARG A 253 3.33 -11.83 -15.04
N ARG A 254 2.35 -11.68 -14.16
CA ARG A 254 1.17 -12.56 -14.07
C ARG A 254 0.41 -12.68 -15.39
N ASP A 255 0.14 -11.56 -16.07
CA ASP A 255 -0.57 -11.54 -17.35
C ASP A 255 0.13 -12.41 -18.40
N ARG A 256 1.46 -12.33 -18.46
CA ARG A 256 2.28 -13.11 -19.39
C ARG A 256 2.34 -14.59 -19.01
N ARG A 257 2.52 -14.91 -17.73
CA ARG A 257 2.46 -16.31 -17.24
C ARG A 257 1.12 -16.95 -17.55
N HIS A 258 0.01 -16.22 -17.33
CA HIS A 258 -1.35 -16.71 -17.60
C HIS A 258 -1.61 -16.93 -19.09
N ALA A 259 -1.07 -16.07 -19.96
CA ALA A 259 -1.14 -16.27 -21.40
C ALA A 259 -0.46 -17.58 -21.84
N TYR A 260 0.74 -17.89 -21.32
CA TYR A 260 1.41 -19.15 -21.61
C TYR A 260 0.65 -20.37 -21.06
N LEU A 261 0.08 -20.28 -19.85
CA LEU A 261 -0.75 -21.35 -19.30
C LEU A 261 -2.03 -21.59 -20.12
N ALA A 262 -2.63 -20.53 -20.69
CA ALA A 262 -3.76 -20.67 -21.60
C ALA A 262 -3.36 -21.46 -22.86
N LEU A 263 -2.21 -21.15 -23.47
CA LEU A 263 -1.68 -21.89 -24.63
C LEU A 263 -1.42 -23.37 -24.31
N ILE A 264 -0.83 -23.67 -23.15
CA ILE A 264 -0.66 -25.05 -22.69
C ILE A 264 -2.00 -25.78 -22.64
N ASN A 265 -3.02 -25.17 -22.04
CA ASN A 265 -4.36 -25.76 -21.90
C ASN A 265 -5.06 -25.96 -23.24
N GLU A 266 -4.85 -25.07 -24.22
CA GLU A 266 -5.35 -25.23 -25.58
C GLU A 266 -4.68 -26.42 -26.28
N THR A 267 -3.36 -26.54 -26.16
CA THR A 267 -2.62 -27.65 -26.78
C THR A 267 -2.88 -29.00 -26.13
N ALA A 268 -3.17 -29.05 -24.83
CA ALA A 268 -3.48 -30.31 -24.13
C ALA A 268 -4.89 -30.84 -24.42
N ARG A 269 -5.76 -30.02 -25.03
CA ARG A 269 -7.12 -30.39 -25.44
C ARG A 269 -7.24 -30.77 -26.92
N ALA A 270 -6.19 -30.53 -27.70
CA ALA A 270 -6.09 -30.88 -29.13
C ALA A 270 -5.50 -32.30 -29.28
#